data_AF-A0A6I1ZT66-F1
#
_entry.id   AF-A0A6I1ZT66-F1
#
_cell.length_a   1.000
_cell.length_b   1.000
_cell.length_c   1.000
_cell.angle_alpha   90.00
_cell.angle_beta   90.00
_cell.angle_gamma   90.00
#
_symmetry.space_group_name_H-M   'P 1'
#
loop_
_entity.id
_entity.type
_entity.pdbx_description
1 polymer ?
#
loop_
_entity_poly.entity_id
_entity_poly.type
_entity_poly.pdbx_seq_one_letter_code
_entity_poly.pdbx_strand_id
1 'polypeptide(L)'
;MERGLQSMRHLTILTILVSFLGGSLQAQEGESNAAVGYLRIFVDTDRLQIYLDGVMIGNTPILEKIPVTPGWHNVSFFSPDFKWDHWTHRQRRVLVDVVEAGTYRVHVKPGELGEVQMEWHDLERVLQRYESGRWISAAVGVAMMAAVLLLLGMTS
;
A
#
# COMPACT_ATOMS: atom_id res chain seq x y z
N MET A 1 40.47 63.23 11.13
CA MET A 1 39.21 62.55 11.52
C MET A 1 39.12 61.18 10.84
N GLU A 2 40.15 60.32 10.95
CA GLU A 2 40.21 59.06 10.15
C GLU A 2 40.26 57.77 10.97
N ARG A 3 40.49 57.83 12.30
CA ARG A 3 40.56 56.63 13.15
C ARG A 3 39.20 55.98 13.44
N GLY A 4 38.11 56.72 13.31
CA GLY A 4 36.74 56.20 13.51
C GLY A 4 36.23 55.33 12.36
N LEU A 5 36.72 55.55 11.14
CA LEU A 5 36.25 54.84 9.94
C LEU A 5 36.91 53.46 9.78
N GLN A 6 38.15 53.30 10.25
CA GLN A 6 38.87 52.01 10.26
C GLN A 6 38.27 51.02 11.29
N SER A 7 37.97 51.51 12.50
CA SER A 7 37.37 50.69 13.58
C SER A 7 35.99 50.12 13.18
N MET A 8 35.18 50.88 12.45
CA MET A 8 33.84 50.47 12.03
C MET A 8 33.85 49.43 10.89
N ARG A 9 34.86 49.47 10.00
CA ARG A 9 35.06 48.48 8.93
C ARG A 9 35.46 47.11 9.47
N HIS A 10 36.35 47.08 10.47
CA HIS A 10 36.76 45.83 11.13
C HIS A 10 35.60 45.19 11.91
N LEU A 11 34.75 46.01 12.55
CA LEU A 11 33.58 45.53 13.28
C LEU A 11 32.54 44.89 12.33
N THR A 12 32.29 45.51 11.16
CA THR A 12 31.37 44.94 10.16
C THR A 12 31.85 43.63 9.56
N ILE A 13 33.17 43.48 9.31
CA ILE A 13 33.75 42.24 8.77
C ILE A 13 33.63 41.09 9.79
N LEU A 14 33.80 41.38 11.08
CA LEU A 14 33.66 40.39 12.15
C LEU A 14 32.22 39.86 12.27
N THR A 15 31.22 40.73 12.15
CA THR A 15 29.79 40.34 12.17
C THR A 15 29.38 39.49 10.96
N ILE A 16 29.92 39.75 9.76
CA ILE A 16 29.64 38.93 8.57
C ILE A 16 30.28 37.54 8.72
N LEU A 17 31.48 37.45 9.31
CA LEU A 17 32.17 36.19 9.56
C LEU A 17 31.44 35.30 10.58
N VAL A 18 30.89 35.89 11.65
CA VAL A 18 30.07 35.17 12.64
C VAL A 18 28.74 34.71 12.04
N SER A 19 28.16 35.47 11.12
CA SER A 19 26.92 35.09 10.43
C SER A 19 27.14 33.97 9.40
N PHE A 20 28.35 33.89 8.81
CA PHE A 20 28.72 32.81 7.88
C PHE A 20 29.12 31.51 8.61
N LEU A 21 29.63 31.59 9.84
CA LEU A 21 29.85 30.42 10.71
C LEU A 21 28.60 29.98 11.48
N GLY A 22 27.61 30.86 11.64
CA GLY A 22 26.35 30.61 12.35
C GLY A 22 25.22 30.05 11.47
N GLY A 23 25.50 29.74 10.21
CA GLY A 23 24.56 29.09 9.29
C GLY A 23 24.26 27.65 9.74
N SER A 24 23.40 27.54 10.75
CA SER A 24 22.55 26.39 11.06
C SER A 24 23.15 25.03 10.71
N LEU A 25 24.05 24.54 11.57
CA LEU A 25 24.05 23.12 11.90
C LEU A 25 22.72 22.80 12.58
N GLN A 26 21.64 22.72 11.79
CA GLN A 26 20.55 21.81 12.11
C GLN A 26 21.09 20.42 11.78
N ALA A 27 22.05 19.98 12.60
CA ALA A 27 22.32 18.57 12.76
C ALA A 27 21.01 18.02 13.31
N GLN A 28 20.22 17.44 12.41
CA GLN A 28 19.08 16.64 12.75
C GLN A 28 19.64 15.44 13.52
N GLU A 29 19.77 15.59 14.84
CA GLU A 29 19.75 14.49 15.79
C GLU A 29 18.37 13.84 15.69
N GLY A 30 18.12 13.18 14.55
CA GLY A 30 17.22 12.06 14.56
C GLY A 30 17.91 11.02 15.40
N GLU A 31 17.52 10.92 16.67
CA GLU A 31 17.84 9.79 17.52
C GLU A 31 17.48 8.51 16.76
N SER A 32 18.47 7.97 16.06
CA SER A 32 18.50 6.61 15.52
C SER A 32 18.73 5.64 16.68
N ASN A 33 17.90 5.74 17.71
CA ASN A 33 17.53 4.53 18.41
C ASN A 33 16.56 3.84 17.45
N ALA A 34 16.78 2.57 17.12
CA ALA A 34 15.89 1.80 16.25
C ALA A 34 14.55 1.62 16.99
N ALA A 35 13.78 2.70 17.10
CA ALA A 35 12.56 2.75 17.86
C ALA A 35 11.57 1.84 17.13
N VAL A 36 11.23 0.73 17.79
CA VAL A 36 10.26 -0.24 17.30
C VAL A 36 8.99 0.52 16.91
N GLY A 37 8.52 0.28 15.68
CA GLY A 37 7.23 0.75 15.22
C GLY A 37 6.13 -0.20 15.67
N TYR A 38 4.89 0.26 15.68
CA TYR A 38 3.74 -0.60 15.97
C TYR A 38 2.76 -0.56 14.82
N LEU A 39 2.11 -1.68 14.53
CA LEU A 39 1.08 -1.79 13.53
C LEU A 39 -0.23 -2.27 14.16
N ARG A 40 -1.34 -1.65 13.75
CA ARG A 40 -2.69 -2.07 14.10
C ARG A 40 -3.48 -2.36 12.83
N ILE A 41 -4.10 -3.54 12.79
CA ILE A 41 -4.80 -4.03 11.62
C ILE A 41 -6.29 -4.17 11.97
N PHE A 42 -7.12 -3.46 11.22
CA PHE A 42 -8.57 -3.53 11.33
C PHE A 42 -9.12 -4.18 10.08
N VAL A 43 -10.00 -5.16 10.27
CA VAL A 43 -10.68 -5.85 9.18
C VAL A 43 -12.16 -5.90 9.49
N ASP A 44 -12.99 -5.68 8.48
CA ASP A 44 -14.45 -5.68 8.55
C ASP A 44 -15.07 -7.08 8.79
N THR A 45 -14.28 -8.14 8.64
CA THR A 45 -14.73 -9.54 8.65
C THR A 45 -13.86 -10.39 9.56
N ASP A 46 -14.49 -11.28 10.33
CA ASP A 46 -13.84 -12.17 11.28
C ASP A 46 -13.29 -13.46 10.63
N ARG A 47 -12.33 -14.11 11.31
CA ARG A 47 -11.73 -15.40 10.98
C ARG A 47 -10.93 -15.45 9.67
N LEU A 48 -10.48 -14.29 9.18
CA LEU A 48 -9.60 -14.20 8.02
C LEU A 48 -8.14 -14.30 8.45
N GLN A 49 -7.35 -15.07 7.71
CA GLN A 49 -5.90 -15.15 7.92
C GLN A 49 -5.24 -13.88 7.41
N ILE A 50 -4.35 -13.30 8.20
CA ILE A 50 -3.59 -12.11 7.83
C ILE A 50 -2.10 -12.43 7.80
N TYR A 51 -1.45 -11.92 6.76
CA TYR A 51 -0.03 -12.03 6.51
C TYR A 51 0.61 -10.65 6.57
N LEU A 52 1.71 -10.53 7.31
CA LEU A 52 2.56 -9.35 7.35
C LEU A 52 3.91 -9.70 6.73
N ASP A 53 4.28 -9.04 5.64
CA ASP A 53 5.49 -9.30 4.86
C ASP A 53 5.67 -10.78 4.47
N GLY A 54 4.55 -11.47 4.24
CA GLY A 54 4.51 -12.90 3.91
C GLY A 54 4.48 -13.85 5.12
N VAL A 55 4.62 -13.35 6.36
CA VAL A 55 4.53 -14.17 7.57
C VAL A 55 3.10 -14.13 8.11
N MET A 56 2.51 -15.29 8.38
CA MET A 56 1.19 -15.37 9.03
C MET A 56 1.29 -14.84 10.46
N ILE A 57 0.50 -13.82 10.76
CA ILE A 57 0.46 -13.19 12.10
C ILE A 57 -0.73 -13.63 12.94
N GLY A 58 -1.80 -14.12 12.32
CA GLY A 58 -2.98 -14.60 13.02
C GLY A 58 -4.27 -14.46 12.22
N ASN A 59 -5.39 -14.63 12.91
CA ASN A 59 -6.73 -14.53 12.32
C ASN A 59 -7.46 -13.30 12.85
N THR A 60 -8.28 -12.68 12.01
CA THR A 60 -9.11 -11.54 12.42
C THR A 60 -10.18 -11.94 13.43
N PRO A 61 -10.54 -11.06 14.38
CA PRO A 61 -9.95 -9.74 14.63
C PRO A 61 -8.61 -9.80 15.38
N ILE A 62 -7.64 -8.99 14.97
CA ILE A 62 -6.34 -8.86 15.64
C ILE A 62 -6.37 -7.66 16.56
N LEU A 63 -6.53 -7.90 17.87
CA LEU A 63 -6.75 -6.84 18.86
C LEU A 63 -5.44 -6.17 19.33
N GLU A 64 -4.34 -6.90 19.26
CA GLU A 64 -3.02 -6.48 19.74
C GLU A 64 -2.29 -5.59 18.73
N LYS A 65 -1.34 -4.80 19.26
CA LYS A 65 -0.43 -4.00 18.42
C LYS A 65 0.76 -4.88 18.07
N ILE A 66 1.06 -4.98 16.79
CA ILE A 66 2.14 -5.82 16.28
C ILE A 66 3.43 -4.98 16.22
N PRO A 67 4.50 -5.33 16.95
CA PRO A 67 5.77 -4.63 16.83
C PRO A 67 6.40 -4.95 15.46
N VAL A 68 6.83 -3.91 14.75
CA VAL A 68 7.47 -4.01 13.44
C VAL A 68 8.71 -3.14 13.36
N THR A 69 9.64 -3.48 12.47
CA THR A 69 10.75 -2.58 12.15
C THR A 69 10.19 -1.30 11.52
N PRO A 70 10.78 -0.12 11.70
CA PRO A 70 10.36 1.04 10.93
C PRO A 70 10.62 0.86 9.43
N GLY A 71 9.67 1.23 8.59
CA GLY A 71 9.78 1.09 7.13
C GLY A 71 8.47 0.75 6.43
N TRP A 72 8.59 0.24 5.22
CA TRP A 72 7.47 -0.23 4.41
C TRP A 72 7.15 -1.69 4.72
N HIS A 73 5.87 -1.93 5.00
CA HIS A 73 5.33 -3.25 5.27
C HIS A 73 4.16 -3.54 4.33
N ASN A 74 3.98 -4.80 3.96
CA ASN A 74 2.83 -5.27 3.20
C ASN A 74 1.95 -6.15 4.10
N VAL A 75 0.67 -5.80 4.20
CA VAL A 75 -0.35 -6.58 4.90
C VAL A 75 -1.28 -7.21 3.87
N SER A 76 -1.46 -8.53 3.90
CA SER A 76 -2.22 -9.26 2.88
C SER A 76 -3.15 -10.30 3.48
N PHE A 77 -4.25 -10.58 2.78
CA PHE A 77 -5.12 -11.74 3.05
C PHE A 77 -4.55 -13.06 2.49
N PHE A 78 -3.52 -12.98 1.64
CA PHE A 78 -3.05 -14.12 0.86
C PHE A 78 -1.72 -14.66 1.35
N SER A 79 -1.61 -15.99 1.40
CA SER A 79 -0.35 -16.68 1.68
C SER A 79 0.66 -16.45 0.56
N PRO A 80 1.95 -16.19 0.86
CA PRO A 80 2.98 -16.12 -0.16
C PRO A 80 3.20 -17.48 -0.88
N ASP A 81 2.85 -18.58 -0.22
CA ASP A 81 3.01 -19.95 -0.75
C ASP A 81 1.85 -20.39 -1.65
N PHE A 82 0.98 -19.46 -2.06
CA PHE A 82 -0.11 -19.77 -2.96
C PHE A 82 0.42 -20.38 -4.26
N LYS A 83 0.07 -21.64 -4.55
CA LYS A 83 0.56 -22.36 -5.72
C LYS A 83 -0.25 -22.00 -6.97
N TRP A 84 0.42 -21.39 -7.95
CA TRP A 84 -0.18 -20.89 -9.19
C TRP A 84 -0.20 -21.93 -10.33
N ASP A 85 0.34 -23.11 -10.04
CA ASP A 85 0.79 -24.09 -11.03
C ASP A 85 -0.40 -24.76 -11.76
N HIS A 86 -1.54 -24.86 -11.09
CA HIS A 86 -2.76 -25.49 -11.61
C HIS A 86 -3.68 -24.53 -12.38
N TRP A 87 -3.32 -23.24 -12.48
CA TRP A 87 -4.18 -22.22 -13.07
C TRP A 87 -3.78 -21.86 -14.50
N THR A 88 -4.77 -21.69 -15.38
CA THR A 88 -4.53 -21.25 -16.76
C THR A 88 -3.93 -19.84 -16.80
N HIS A 89 -3.22 -19.48 -17.87
CA HIS A 89 -2.67 -18.13 -18.06
C HIS A 89 -3.71 -17.01 -17.91
N ARG A 90 -4.95 -17.25 -18.34
CA ARG A 90 -6.05 -16.28 -18.19
C ARG A 90 -6.45 -16.11 -16.72
N GLN A 91 -6.59 -17.21 -15.98
CA GLN A 91 -6.95 -17.15 -14.56
C GLN A 91 -5.84 -16.51 -13.72
N ARG A 92 -4.57 -16.80 -14.04
CA ARG A 92 -3.43 -16.22 -13.34
C ARG A 92 -3.43 -14.69 -13.36
N ARG A 93 -3.69 -14.07 -14.51
CA ARG A 93 -3.71 -12.59 -14.61
C ARG A 93 -4.71 -11.96 -13.65
N VAL A 94 -5.91 -12.52 -13.60
CA VAL A 94 -6.97 -12.01 -12.71
C VAL A 94 -6.63 -12.24 -11.26
N LEU A 95 -6.07 -13.41 -10.96
CA LEU A 95 -5.75 -13.77 -9.59
C LEU A 95 -4.57 -12.93 -9.06
N VAL A 96 -3.69 -12.43 -9.93
CA VAL A 96 -2.72 -11.37 -9.60
C VAL A 96 -3.44 -10.08 -9.22
N ASP A 97 -4.41 -9.62 -10.01
CA ASP A 97 -5.17 -8.39 -9.70
C ASP A 97 -5.91 -8.50 -8.35
N VAL A 98 -6.42 -9.68 -8.03
CA VAL A 98 -7.08 -9.98 -6.74
C VAL A 98 -6.08 -9.93 -5.60
N VAL A 99 -4.91 -10.56 -5.75
CA VAL A 99 -3.86 -10.54 -4.72
C VAL A 99 -3.34 -9.13 -4.48
N GLU A 100 -3.18 -8.35 -5.55
CA GLU A 100 -2.79 -6.94 -5.48
C GLU A 100 -3.86 -6.11 -4.75
N ALA A 101 -5.14 -6.28 -5.09
CA ALA A 101 -6.25 -5.60 -4.43
C ALA A 101 -6.40 -5.95 -2.95
N GLY A 102 -6.01 -7.16 -2.54
CA GLY A 102 -6.03 -7.61 -1.14
C GLY A 102 -4.72 -7.38 -0.39
N THR A 103 -3.74 -6.69 -0.98
CA THR A 103 -2.44 -6.39 -0.36
C THR A 103 -2.27 -4.89 -0.14
N TYR A 104 -2.13 -4.50 1.12
CA TYR A 104 -2.07 -3.12 1.58
C TYR A 104 -0.63 -2.78 1.97
N ARG A 105 -0.10 -1.70 1.42
CA ARG A 105 1.23 -1.22 1.74
C ARG A 105 1.16 -0.07 2.74
N VAL A 106 1.81 -0.23 3.88
CA VAL A 106 1.81 0.73 4.98
C VAL A 106 3.24 1.17 5.31
N HIS A 107 3.41 2.45 5.61
CA HIS A 107 4.69 2.99 6.05
C HIS A 107 4.64 3.29 7.55
N VAL A 108 5.48 2.63 8.33
CA VAL A 108 5.56 2.79 9.78
C VAL A 108 6.80 3.59 10.14
N LYS A 109 6.64 4.73 10.82
CA LYS A 109 7.77 5.53 11.31
C LYS A 109 8.27 4.99 12.66
N PRO A 110 9.54 5.28 13.02
CA PRO A 110 10.07 4.87 14.32
C PRO A 110 9.23 5.40 15.48
N GLY A 111 8.80 4.51 16.39
CA GLY A 111 7.97 4.85 17.55
C GLY A 111 6.52 5.25 17.26
N GLU A 112 6.09 5.22 15.98
CA GLU A 112 4.71 5.55 15.58
C GLU A 112 3.85 4.29 15.48
N LEU A 113 2.53 4.47 15.68
CA LEU A 113 1.52 3.46 15.41
C LEU A 113 1.00 3.64 13.98
N GLY A 114 1.36 2.73 13.08
CA GLY A 114 0.72 2.59 11.78
C GLY A 114 -0.64 1.90 11.94
N GLU A 115 -1.65 2.39 11.24
CA GLU A 115 -2.97 1.75 11.18
C GLU A 115 -3.30 1.36 9.75
N VAL A 116 -3.81 0.14 9.58
CA VAL A 116 -4.27 -0.39 8.30
C VAL A 116 -5.70 -0.82 8.45
N GLN A 117 -6.58 -0.25 7.63
CA GLN A 117 -7.96 -0.66 7.49
C GLN A 117 -8.08 -1.47 6.21
N MET A 118 -8.53 -2.72 6.35
CA MET A 118 -8.71 -3.65 5.25
C MET A 118 -10.19 -4.02 5.17
N GLU A 119 -10.70 -4.09 3.94
CA GLU A 119 -12.12 -4.39 3.69
C GLU A 119 -12.22 -5.67 2.86
N TRP A 120 -12.71 -6.75 3.46
CA TRP A 120 -12.94 -8.02 2.78
C TRP A 120 -14.07 -7.91 1.77
N HIS A 121 -15.13 -7.17 2.08
CA HIS A 121 -16.26 -6.99 1.16
C HIS A 121 -15.82 -6.31 -0.14
N ASP A 122 -14.82 -5.43 -0.08
CA ASP A 122 -14.27 -4.76 -1.26
C ASP A 122 -13.48 -5.71 -2.16
N LEU A 123 -12.70 -6.59 -1.56
CA LEU A 123 -12.02 -7.67 -2.27
C LEU A 123 -13.02 -8.65 -2.90
N GLU A 124 -14.10 -8.99 -2.19
CA GLU A 124 -15.18 -9.83 -2.72
C GLU A 124 -15.85 -9.19 -3.95
N ARG A 125 -16.04 -7.86 -3.96
CA ARG A 125 -16.55 -7.14 -5.14
C ARG A 125 -15.60 -7.22 -6.35
N VAL A 126 -14.30 -7.35 -6.12
CA VAL A 126 -13.31 -7.58 -7.20
C VAL A 126 -13.44 -9.01 -7.73
N LEU A 127 -13.58 -10.00 -6.84
CA LEU A 127 -13.79 -11.40 -7.20
C LEU A 127 -15.09 -11.61 -8.00
N GLN A 128 -16.20 -11.04 -7.53
CA GLN A 128 -17.49 -11.16 -8.20
C GLN A 128 -17.49 -10.55 -9.60
N ARG A 129 -16.79 -9.42 -9.81
CA ARG A 129 -16.67 -8.80 -11.14
C ARG A 129 -16.01 -9.73 -12.16
N TYR A 130 -15.07 -10.56 -11.72
CA TYR A 130 -14.45 -11.55 -12.58
C TYR A 130 -15.41 -12.68 -12.97
N GLU A 131 -16.12 -13.23 -11.99
CA GLU A 131 -17.11 -14.27 -12.27
C GLU A 131 -18.26 -13.73 -13.14
N SER A 132 -18.63 -12.47 -12.93
CA SER A 132 -19.74 -11.86 -13.63
C SER A 132 -19.46 -11.62 -15.11
N GLY A 133 -18.24 -11.18 -15.44
CA GLY A 133 -17.83 -10.96 -16.84
C GLY A 133 -17.92 -12.22 -17.71
N ARG A 134 -17.69 -13.40 -17.10
CA ARG A 134 -17.83 -14.69 -17.78
C ARG A 134 -19.29 -15.00 -18.16
N TRP A 135 -20.25 -14.74 -17.28
CA TRP A 135 -21.66 -15.01 -17.62
C TRP A 135 -22.22 -13.96 -18.59
N ILE A 136 -21.79 -12.70 -18.49
CA ILE A 136 -22.25 -11.62 -19.40
C ILE A 136 -21.80 -11.91 -20.84
N SER A 137 -20.54 -12.30 -21.05
CA SER A 137 -20.04 -12.66 -22.38
C SER A 137 -20.72 -13.90 -22.98
N ALA A 138 -20.99 -14.92 -22.16
CA ALA A 138 -21.76 -16.09 -22.59
C ALA A 138 -23.21 -15.73 -22.96
N ALA A 139 -23.88 -14.91 -22.14
CA ALA A 139 -25.25 -14.47 -22.39
C ALA A 139 -25.36 -13.66 -23.69
N VAL A 140 -24.41 -12.75 -23.95
CA VAL A 140 -24.34 -11.99 -25.21
C VAL A 140 -24.12 -12.92 -26.41
N GLY A 141 -23.24 -13.91 -26.29
CA GLY A 141 -23.03 -14.92 -27.34
C GLY A 141 -24.29 -15.74 -27.65
N VAL A 142 -25.01 -16.19 -26.63
CA VAL A 142 -26.28 -16.91 -26.78
C VAL A 142 -27.34 -16.02 -27.42
N ALA A 143 -27.45 -14.76 -26.99
CA ALA A 143 -28.38 -13.80 -27.58
C ALA A 143 -28.09 -13.55 -29.07
N MET A 144 -26.81 -13.42 -29.45
CA MET A 144 -26.40 -13.30 -30.85
C MET A 144 -26.73 -14.54 -31.67
N MET A 145 -26.47 -15.75 -31.16
CA MET A 145 -26.83 -16.99 -31.85
C MET A 145 -28.35 -17.12 -32.05
N ALA A 146 -29.13 -16.79 -31.03
CA ALA A 146 -30.59 -16.79 -31.11
C ALA A 146 -31.09 -15.78 -32.16
N ALA A 147 -30.51 -14.58 -32.22
CA ALA A 147 -30.85 -13.58 -33.23
C ALA A 147 -30.54 -14.08 -34.66
N VAL A 148 -29.39 -14.73 -34.86
CA VAL A 148 -29.03 -15.31 -36.17
C VAL A 148 -30.00 -16.42 -36.59
N LEU A 149 -30.37 -17.32 -35.67
CA LEU A 149 -31.32 -18.39 -35.96
C LEU A 149 -32.72 -17.86 -36.29
N LEU A 150 -33.17 -16.82 -35.57
CA LEU A 150 -34.43 -16.15 -35.88
C LEU A 150 -34.41 -15.51 -37.27
N LEU A 151 -33.33 -14.83 -37.64
CA LEU A 151 -33.18 -14.23 -38.97
C LEU A 151 -33.21 -15.28 -40.08
N LEU A 152 -32.52 -16.42 -39.91
CA LEU A 152 -32.52 -17.52 -40.87
C LEU A 152 -33.90 -18.20 -40.98
N GLY A 153 -34.60 -18.34 -39.84
CA GLY A 153 -35.94 -18.90 -39.78
C GLY A 153 -37.01 -17.99 -40.40
N MET A 154 -36.79 -16.68 -40.45
CA MET A 154 -37.70 -15.72 -41.11
C MET A 154 -37.53 -15.67 -42.63
N THR A 155 -36.41 -16.18 -43.16
CA THR A 155 -36.11 -16.20 -44.60
C THR A 155 -36.46 -17.53 -45.31
N SER A 156 -36.98 -18.51 -44.57
CA SER A 156 -37.42 -19.83 -45.06
C SER A 156 -38.93 -19.88 -45.20
#